data_AF-A0A2D5XF02-F1
#
_entry.id   AF-A0A2D5XF02-F1
#
_cell.length_a   1.000
_cell.length_b   1.000
_cell.length_c   1.000
_cell.angle_alpha   90.00
_cell.angle_beta   90.00
_cell.angle_gamma   90.00
#
_symmetry.space_group_name_H-M   'P 1'
#
loop_
_entity.id
_entity.type
_entity.pdbx_description
1 polymer ?
#
loop_
_entity_poly.entity_id
_entity_poly.type
_entity_poly.pdbx_seq_one_letter_code
_entity_poly.pdbx_strand_id
1 'polypeptide(L)'
;MPQRKVGTFEIILLIVGIGVAILGFQLINQVYSIEKEISWLMVIAIFNWLMLLVLFILLSLTVDASKKQLEETKKIGDMLKQEKIKKRKLI
;
A
#
# COMPACT_ATOMS: atom_id res chain seq x y z
N MET A 1 3.38 -0.05 -23.43
CA MET A 1 3.56 -0.24 -21.97
C MET A 1 2.64 -1.38 -21.54
N PRO A 2 3.13 -2.47 -20.95
CA PRO A 2 2.25 -3.57 -20.54
C PRO A 2 1.26 -3.03 -19.51
N GLN A 3 -0.04 -3.25 -19.75
CA GLN A 3 -1.10 -2.80 -18.85
C GLN A 3 -0.99 -3.56 -17.53
N ARG A 4 -0.49 -2.89 -16.49
CA ARG A 4 -0.45 -3.42 -15.14
C ARG A 4 -1.89 -3.59 -14.65
N LYS A 5 -2.33 -4.83 -14.47
CA LYS A 5 -3.65 -5.12 -13.89
C LYS A 5 -3.64 -4.65 -12.44
N VAL A 6 -4.53 -3.70 -12.12
CA VAL A 6 -4.72 -3.25 -10.74
C VAL A 6 -5.23 -4.45 -9.93
N GLY A 7 -4.49 -4.81 -8.89
CA GLY A 7 -4.86 -5.95 -8.04
C GLY A 7 -5.97 -5.60 -7.06
N THR A 8 -6.75 -6.58 -6.61
CA THR A 8 -7.78 -6.39 -5.58
C THR A 8 -7.23 -5.71 -4.33
N PHE A 9 -5.99 -6.03 -3.94
CA PHE A 9 -5.31 -5.37 -2.83
C PHE A 9 -5.10 -3.87 -3.04
N GLU A 10 -4.70 -3.44 -4.24
CA GLU A 10 -4.49 -2.01 -4.56
C GLU A 10 -5.83 -1.25 -4.51
N ILE A 11 -6.91 -1.88 -4.98
CA ILE A 11 -8.26 -1.30 -4.93
C ILE A 11 -8.71 -1.14 -3.47
N ILE A 12 -8.53 -2.19 -2.64
CA ILE A 12 -8.87 -2.13 -1.22
C ILE A 12 -8.04 -1.05 -0.52
N LEU A 13 -6.74 -0.99 -0.80
CA LEU A 13 -5.87 0.05 -0.23
C LEU A 13 -6.37 1.43 -0.62
N LEU A 14 -6.68 1.65 -1.90
CA LEU A 14 -7.18 2.94 -2.38
C LEU A 14 -8.46 3.36 -1.65
N ILE A 15 -9.42 2.44 -1.50
CA ILE A 15 -10.69 2.70 -0.80
C ILE A 15 -10.43 3.04 0.68
N VAL A 16 -9.60 2.26 1.36
CA VAL A 16 -9.27 2.49 2.77
C VAL A 16 -8.52 3.81 2.95
N GLY A 17 -7.57 4.15 2.07
CA GLY A 17 -6.82 5.39 2.11
C GLY A 17 -7.70 6.63 1.94
N ILE A 18 -8.64 6.58 0.99
CA ILE A 18 -9.65 7.64 0.81
C ILE A 18 -10.54 7.74 2.05
N GLY A 19 -10.97 6.61 2.61
CA GLY A 19 -11.75 6.57 3.84
C GLY A 19 -11.04 7.24 5.02
N VAL A 20 -9.76 6.91 5.24
CA VAL A 20 -8.93 7.51 6.30
C VAL A 20 -8.72 9.01 6.07
N ALA A 21 -8.56 9.44 4.82
CA ALA A 21 -8.43 10.87 4.50
C ALA A 21 -9.72 11.64 4.85
N ILE A 22 -10.88 11.14 4.45
CA ILE A 22 -12.15 11.82 4.70
C ILE A 22 -12.50 11.79 6.19
N LEU A 23 -12.40 10.63 6.83
CA LEU A 23 -12.76 10.45 8.24
C LEU A 23 -11.84 11.23 9.17
N GLY A 24 -10.52 11.21 8.93
CA GLY A 24 -9.59 11.96 9.76
C GLY A 24 -9.85 13.47 9.71
N PHE A 25 -10.15 14.01 8.51
CA PHE A 25 -10.55 15.40 8.38
C PHE A 25 -11.86 15.71 9.10
N GLN A 26 -12.89 14.86 8.93
CA GLN A 26 -14.19 15.06 9.59
C GLN A 26 -14.07 15.05 11.12
N LEU A 27 -13.33 14.10 11.69
CA LEU A 27 -13.14 13.99 13.14
C LEU A 27 -12.39 15.20 13.71
N ILE A 28 -11.32 15.64 13.05
CA ILE A 28 -10.56 16.83 13.48
C ILE A 28 -11.45 18.08 13.38
N ASN A 29 -12.19 18.24 12.28
CA ASN A 29 -13.06 19.39 12.09
C ASN A 29 -14.26 19.41 13.05
N GLN A 30 -14.73 18.23 13.48
CA GLN A 30 -15.76 18.11 14.51
C GLN A 30 -15.26 18.62 15.85
N VAL A 31 -14.04 18.24 16.26
CA VAL A 31 -13.41 18.76 17.49
C VAL A 31 -13.25 20.28 17.42
N TYR A 32 -12.76 20.80 16.28
CA TYR A 32 -12.64 22.24 16.07
C TYR A 32 -13.99 22.97 16.16
N SER A 33 -15.07 22.39 15.62
CA SER A 33 -16.40 23.02 15.64
C SER A 33 -17.00 23.09 17.05
N ILE A 34 -16.63 22.16 17.93
CA ILE A 34 -17.10 22.12 19.32
C ILE A 34 -16.30 23.10 20.18
N GLU A 35 -14.98 23.06 20.09
CA GLU A 35 -14.09 23.85 20.96
C GLU A 35 -13.88 25.29 20.46
N LYS A 36 -14.06 25.54 19.15
CA LYS A 36 -13.82 26.83 18.45
C LYS A 36 -12.43 27.43 18.62
N GLU A 37 -11.52 26.72 19.28
CA GLU A 37 -10.13 27.07 19.49
C GLU A 37 -9.23 25.98 18.92
N ILE A 38 -8.03 26.37 18.48
CA ILE A 38 -7.02 25.41 18.06
C ILE A 38 -6.29 24.94 19.31
N SER A 39 -6.70 23.79 19.85
CA SER A 39 -6.00 23.17 20.97
C SER A 39 -4.69 22.52 20.51
N TRP A 40 -3.72 22.43 21.41
CA TRP A 40 -2.45 21.76 21.14
C TRP A 40 -2.64 20.28 20.77
N LEU A 41 -3.63 19.62 21.37
CA LEU A 41 -4.02 18.25 21.05
C LEU A 41 -4.52 18.12 19.60
N MET A 42 -5.22 19.14 19.08
CA MET A 42 -5.70 19.15 17.70
C MET A 42 -4.55 19.24 16.70
N VAL A 43 -3.51 20.04 17.01
CA VAL A 43 -2.29 20.10 16.18
C VAL A 43 -1.59 18.74 16.13
N ILE A 44 -1.46 18.07 17.28
CA ILE A 44 -0.89 16.71 17.34
C ILE A 44 -1.74 15.74 16.53
N ALA A 45 -3.08 15.82 16.63
CA ALA A 45 -3.98 14.97 15.86
C ALA A 45 -3.83 15.18 14.35
N ILE A 46 -3.69 16.42 13.88
CA ILE A 46 -3.43 16.74 12.47
C ILE A 46 -2.10 16.13 12.03
N PHE A 47 -1.02 16.31 12.80
CA PHE A 47 0.28 15.73 12.48
C PHE A 47 0.25 14.20 12.43
N ASN A 48 -0.40 13.56 13.40
CA ASN A 48 -0.58 12.11 13.41
C ASN A 48 -1.41 11.62 12.22
N TRP A 49 -2.47 12.35 11.86
CA TRP A 49 -3.29 12.02 10.69
C TRP A 49 -2.49 12.14 9.39
N LEU A 50 -1.70 13.20 9.21
CA LEU A 50 -0.79 13.35 8.07
C LEU A 50 0.26 12.24 8.04
N MET A 51 0.83 11.87 9.19
CA MET A 51 1.78 10.76 9.29
C MET A 51 1.15 9.43 8.87
N LEU A 52 -0.10 9.16 9.27
CA LEU A 52 -0.84 7.99 8.83
C LEU A 52 -1.00 7.95 7.31
N LEU A 53 -1.33 9.09 6.68
CA LEU A 53 -1.41 9.16 5.22
C LEU A 53 -0.06 8.86 4.55
N VAL A 54 1.05 9.36 5.09
CA VAL A 54 2.40 9.06 4.57
C VAL A 54 2.71 7.57 4.71
N LEU A 55 2.45 6.97 5.87
CA LEU A 55 2.66 5.53 6.09
C LEU A 55 1.82 4.68 5.13
N PHE A 56 0.60 5.13 4.83
CA PHE A 56 -0.27 4.46 3.89
C PHE A 56 0.29 4.46 2.46
N ILE A 57 0.83 5.59 2.01
CA ILE A 57 1.52 5.71 0.72
C ILE A 57 2.75 4.80 0.68
N LEU A 58 3.57 4.82 1.74
CA LEU A 58 4.76 3.95 1.84
C LEU A 58 4.38 2.48 1.76
N LEU A 59 3.31 2.06 2.45
CA LEU A 59 2.83 0.68 2.43
C LEU A 59 2.39 0.26 1.02
N SER A 60 1.72 1.15 0.28
CA SER A 60 1.38 0.91 -1.13
C SER A 60 2.63 0.66 -1.98
N LEU A 61 3.68 1.47 -1.79
CA LEU A 61 4.95 1.32 -2.52
C LEU A 61 5.69 0.03 -2.15
N THR A 62 5.70 -0.32 -0.86
CA THR A 62 6.34 -1.56 -0.38
C THR A 62 5.67 -2.79 -0.98
N VAL A 63 4.33 -2.83 -0.99
CA VAL A 63 3.61 -3.98 -1.55
C VAL A 63 3.89 -4.14 -3.04
N ASP A 64 3.97 -3.04 -3.77
CA ASP A 64 4.35 -3.05 -5.18
C ASP A 64 5.75 -3.65 -5.39
N ALA A 65 6.72 -3.23 -4.57
CA ALA A 65 8.07 -3.77 -4.62
C ALA A 65 8.09 -5.27 -4.30
N SER A 66 7.33 -5.72 -3.29
CA SER A 66 7.25 -7.14 -2.92
C SER A 66 6.62 -8.00 -4.02
N LYS A 67 5.55 -7.54 -4.69
CA LYS A 67 4.94 -8.27 -5.82
C LYS A 67 5.94 -8.48 -6.95
N LYS A 68 6.74 -7.47 -7.27
CA LYS A 68 7.77 -7.54 -8.30
C LYS A 68 8.86 -8.56 -7.95
N GLN A 69 9.35 -8.53 -6.72
CA GLN A 69 10.35 -9.50 -6.23
C GLN A 69 9.84 -10.94 -6.27
N LEU A 70 8.57 -11.15 -5.92
CA LEU A 70 7.95 -12.47 -5.97
C LEU A 70 7.85 -13.00 -7.41
N GLU A 71 7.48 -12.15 -8.36
CA GLU A 71 7.39 -12.52 -9.77
C GLU A 71 8.75 -12.90 -10.35
N GLU A 72 9.80 -12.14 -10.00
CA GLU A 72 11.19 -12.44 -10.38
C GLU A 72 11.65 -13.78 -9.79
N THR A 73 11.38 -14.02 -8.50
CA THR A 73 11.71 -15.28 -7.82
C THR A 73 10.99 -16.47 -8.47
N LYS A 74 9.72 -16.32 -8.83
CA LYS A 74 8.94 -17.36 -9.50
C LYS A 74 9.50 -17.68 -10.88
N LYS A 75 9.87 -16.67 -11.67
CA LYS A 75 10.52 -16.84 -12.99
C LYS A 75 11.81 -17.65 -12.87
N ILE A 76 12.67 -17.33 -11.88
CA ILE A 76 13.91 -18.08 -11.64
C ILE A 76 13.60 -19.55 -11.30
N GLY A 77 12.62 -19.80 -10.42
CA GLY A 77 12.19 -21.15 -10.06
C GLY A 77 11.68 -21.97 -11.25
N ASP A 78 10.89 -21.34 -12.13
CA ASP A 78 10.35 -21.98 -13.34
C ASP A 78 11.46 -22.30 -14.36
N MET A 79 12.42 -21.40 -14.55
CA MET A 79 13.60 -21.63 -15.40
C MET A 79 14.43 -22.83 -14.89
N LEU A 80 14.67 -22.91 -13.57
CA LEU A 80 15.40 -24.03 -12.96
C LEU A 80 14.66 -25.36 -13.11
N LYS A 81 13.33 -25.37 -13.01
CA LYS A 81 12.53 -26.57 -13.29
C LYS A 81 12.67 -27.02 -14.74
N GLN A 82 12.60 -26.10 -15.70
CA GLN A 82 12.75 -26.43 -17.11
C GLN A 82 14.13 -26.99 -17.44
N GLU A 83 15.19 -26.39 -16.89
CA GLU A 83 16.57 -26.91 -17.02
C GLU A 83 16.71 -28.33 -16.46
N LYS A 84 16.12 -28.62 -15.29
CA LYS A 84 16.11 -29.99 -14.73
C LYS A 84 15.35 -30.99 -15.61
N ILE A 85 14.21 -30.60 -16.18
CA ILE A 85 13.43 -31.45 -17.08
C ILE A 85 14.20 -31.71 -18.38
N LYS A 86 14.86 -30.70 -18.92
CA LYS A 86 15.67 -30.81 -20.14
C LYS A 86 16.84 -31.76 -19.95
N LYS A 87 17.57 -31.67 -18.82
CA LYS A 87 18.64 -32.62 -18.48
C LYS A 87 18.16 -34.06 -18.32
N ARG A 88 16.96 -34.29 -17.77
CA ARG A 88 16.38 -35.65 -17.64
C ARG A 88 15.94 -36.29 -18.95
N LYS A 89 15.67 -35.52 -20.01
CA LYS A 89 15.31 -36.04 -21.34
C LYS A 89 16.53 -36.36 -22.23
N LEU A 90 17.73 -35.96 -21.81
CA LEU A 90 18.99 -36.13 -22.53
C LEU A 90 19.81 -37.35 -22.04
N ILE A 91 19.30 -38.07 -21.04
CA ILE A 91 19.84 -39.32 -20.47
C ILE A 91 18.81 -40.41 -20.79
#